data_AF-A0A1I4AR06-F1
#
_entry.id   AF-A0A1I4AR06-F1
#
_cell.length_a   1.000
_cell.length_b   1.000
_cell.length_c   1.000
_cell.angle_alpha   90.00
_cell.angle_beta   90.00
_cell.angle_gamma   90.00
#
_symmetry.space_group_name_H-M   'P 1'
#
loop_
_entity.id
_entity.type
_entity.pdbx_description
1 polymer ?
#
loop_
_entity_poly.entity_id
_entity_poly.type
_entity_poly.pdbx_seq_one_letter_code
_entity_poly.pdbx_strand_id
1 'polypeptide(L)'
;MNDRSPQGKIDLASRISGSYDHPELSENACVAKTVFQRNQKVWVESVGAWATIEKIVPVWAKGFDEPVRVTYDVGLGREFAAHELKPEDRVDGGADAATANWRILRARNKWQQESDCLHHPYPGTYPVVVTDPNDWGGWRTPGAEYDRDPRKIEFQARLIAAAPQLHALARQLVELAADHPEDAPPALVALAQRASAIERSLHEVPAAEVAPSAVEAG
;
A
#
# COMPACT_ATOMS: atom_id res chain seq x y z
N MET A 1 -52.75 46.75 -56.65
CA MET A 1 -51.34 46.98 -56.26
C MET A 1 -51.28 48.17 -55.30
N ASN A 2 -51.26 47.89 -54.00
CA ASN A 2 -51.03 48.77 -52.85
C ASN A 2 -50.18 47.94 -51.84
N ASP A 3 -49.54 48.43 -50.78
CA ASP A 3 -48.76 49.62 -50.39
C ASP A 3 -48.43 49.38 -48.89
N ARG A 4 -47.21 49.71 -48.44
CA ARG A 4 -46.76 50.07 -47.06
C ARG A 4 -47.00 49.17 -45.80
N SER A 5 -45.90 48.87 -45.09
CA SER A 5 -45.78 48.64 -43.62
C SER A 5 -46.03 49.97 -42.82
N PRO A 6 -45.97 50.09 -41.45
CA PRO A 6 -45.48 49.19 -40.37
C PRO A 6 -46.28 49.25 -39.02
N GLN A 7 -45.69 48.78 -37.89
CA GLN A 7 -46.05 48.89 -36.44
C GLN A 7 -46.63 47.59 -35.82
N GLY A 8 -46.20 47.10 -34.64
CA GLY A 8 -45.23 47.55 -33.66
C GLY A 8 -45.03 46.54 -32.51
N LYS A 9 -43.93 46.71 -31.77
CA LYS A 9 -43.62 46.26 -30.40
C LYS A 9 -43.82 44.77 -30.05
N ILE A 10 -42.71 44.01 -30.08
CA ILE A 10 -42.56 42.82 -29.26
C ILE A 10 -42.06 43.29 -27.89
N ASP A 11 -42.88 43.08 -26.86
CA ASP A 11 -42.60 43.47 -25.49
C ASP A 11 -41.47 42.60 -24.91
N LEU A 12 -40.39 43.26 -24.49
CA LEU A 12 -39.20 42.67 -23.87
C LEU A 12 -39.38 42.57 -22.35
N ALA A 13 -40.44 41.88 -21.88
CA ALA A 13 -40.61 41.58 -20.45
C ALA A 13 -41.78 40.61 -20.21
N SER A 14 -41.65 39.34 -20.57
CA SER A 14 -42.50 38.32 -19.93
C SER A 14 -41.89 36.93 -20.05
N ARG A 15 -41.85 36.23 -18.90
CA ARG A 15 -41.52 34.81 -18.71
C ARG A 15 -40.05 34.48 -18.52
N ILE A 16 -39.44 35.15 -17.54
CA ILE A 16 -38.50 34.48 -16.64
C ILE A 16 -39.35 33.58 -15.73
N SER A 17 -39.36 32.28 -16.00
CA SER A 17 -39.52 31.18 -15.03
C SER A 17 -39.50 29.86 -15.80
N GLY A 18 -38.40 29.60 -16.49
CA GLY A 18 -38.05 28.24 -16.91
C GLY A 18 -37.28 27.60 -15.77
N SER A 19 -37.89 26.62 -15.13
CA SER A 19 -37.24 25.70 -14.20
C SER A 19 -35.98 25.15 -14.87
N TYR A 20 -34.82 25.44 -14.29
CA TYR A 20 -33.65 24.61 -14.54
C TYR A 20 -33.92 23.28 -13.85
N ASP A 21 -34.35 22.30 -14.63
CA ASP A 21 -34.26 20.90 -14.24
C ASP A 21 -32.79 20.63 -13.91
N HIS A 22 -32.47 20.60 -12.61
CA HIS A 22 -31.23 20.02 -12.14
C HIS A 22 -31.25 18.55 -12.57
N PRO A 23 -30.26 18.05 -13.32
CA PRO A 23 -30.12 16.61 -13.44
C PRO A 23 -29.83 16.09 -12.03
N GLU A 24 -30.78 15.34 -11.47
CA GLU A 24 -30.59 14.56 -10.25
C GLU A 24 -29.32 13.72 -10.44
N LEU A 25 -28.25 14.16 -9.78
CA LEU A 25 -27.05 13.36 -9.64
C LEU A 25 -27.45 12.16 -8.81
N SER A 26 -27.55 11.02 -9.50
CA SER A 26 -27.60 9.65 -8.95
C SER A 26 -27.01 9.59 -7.54
N GLU A 27 -27.83 9.21 -6.55
CA GLU A 27 -27.44 8.92 -5.15
C GLU A 27 -26.38 7.82 -5.00
N ASN A 28 -25.88 7.26 -6.11
CA ASN A 28 -24.75 6.32 -6.16
C ASN A 28 -23.47 6.97 -6.70
N ALA A 29 -23.27 8.28 -6.53
CA ALA A 29 -21.94 8.87 -6.66
C ALA A 29 -20.99 8.15 -5.68
N CYS A 30 -19.94 7.54 -6.22
CA CYS A 30 -18.93 6.78 -5.47
C CYS A 30 -18.06 7.74 -4.65
N VAL A 31 -18.61 8.26 -3.55
CA VAL A 31 -17.91 9.14 -2.63
C VAL A 31 -17.05 8.28 -1.71
N ALA A 32 -15.73 8.42 -1.80
CA ALA A 32 -14.82 7.70 -0.91
C ALA A 32 -14.66 8.43 0.43
N LYS A 33 -15.15 7.81 1.50
CA LYS A 33 -14.96 8.30 2.86
C LYS A 33 -13.65 7.77 3.46
N THR A 34 -13.06 8.57 4.33
CA THR A 34 -11.90 8.15 5.12
C THR A 34 -12.34 7.11 6.16
N VAL A 35 -11.64 5.97 6.21
CA VAL A 35 -11.80 4.91 7.22
C VAL A 35 -10.87 5.14 8.42
N PHE A 36 -9.65 5.61 8.17
CA PHE A 36 -8.64 5.90 9.20
C PHE A 36 -8.31 7.39 9.30
N GLN A 37 -7.83 7.80 10.47
CA GLN A 37 -7.42 9.18 10.77
C GLN A 37 -5.89 9.32 10.76
N ARG A 38 -5.41 10.55 10.56
CA ARG A 38 -3.98 10.87 10.69
C ARG A 38 -3.50 10.60 12.12
N ASN A 39 -2.29 10.09 12.27
CA ASN A 39 -1.67 9.65 13.52
C ASN A 39 -2.37 8.47 14.21
N GLN A 40 -3.28 7.78 13.52
CA GLN A 40 -3.84 6.53 14.00
C GLN A 40 -2.86 5.38 13.77
N LYS A 41 -2.67 4.52 14.78
CA LYS A 41 -1.89 3.29 14.65
C LYS A 41 -2.72 2.20 13.97
N VAL A 42 -2.15 1.56 12.96
CA VAL A 42 -2.80 0.54 12.14
C VAL A 42 -1.87 -0.64 11.89
N TRP A 43 -2.43 -1.83 11.75
CA TRP A 43 -1.73 -3.02 11.28
C TRP A 43 -1.79 -3.08 9.76
N VAL A 44 -0.64 -3.18 9.10
CA VAL A 44 -0.54 -3.28 7.64
C VAL A 44 -0.49 -4.75 7.25
N GLU A 45 -1.59 -5.28 6.72
CA GLU A 45 -1.74 -6.72 6.47
C GLU A 45 -0.76 -7.24 5.42
N SER A 46 -0.50 -6.46 4.38
CA SER A 46 0.45 -6.82 3.32
C SER A 46 1.92 -6.76 3.74
N VAL A 47 2.25 -6.15 4.88
CA VAL A 47 3.63 -6.08 5.39
C VAL A 47 3.80 -6.94 6.65
N GLY A 48 2.73 -7.14 7.42
CA GLY A 48 2.78 -7.83 8.70
C GLY A 48 3.42 -6.98 9.79
N ALA A 49 3.20 -5.66 9.76
CA ALA A 49 3.80 -4.73 10.71
C ALA A 49 2.81 -3.66 11.17
N TRP A 50 3.04 -3.14 12.38
CA TRP A 50 2.36 -1.94 12.87
C TRP A 50 2.98 -0.70 12.26
N ALA A 51 2.14 0.24 11.82
CA ALA A 51 2.56 1.53 11.32
C ALA A 51 1.57 2.63 11.77
N THR A 52 1.94 3.88 11.58
CA THR A 52 1.09 5.04 11.91
C THR A 52 0.68 5.72 10.61
N ILE A 53 -0.60 6.12 10.49
CA ILE A 53 -1.05 6.90 9.34
C ILE A 53 -0.36 8.27 9.36
N GLU A 54 0.57 8.50 8.44
CA GLU A 54 1.26 9.79 8.32
C GLU A 54 0.42 10.79 7.55
N LYS A 55 -0.20 10.33 6.45
CA LYS A 55 -0.98 11.17 5.53
C LYS A 55 -2.16 10.41 4.93
N ILE A 56 -3.29 11.11 4.81
CA ILE A 56 -4.45 10.66 4.05
C ILE A 56 -4.35 11.26 2.65
N VAL A 57 -4.35 10.42 1.63
CA VAL A 57 -4.19 10.82 0.23
C VAL A 57 -5.53 10.63 -0.51
N PRO A 58 -6.29 11.71 -0.76
CA PRO A 58 -7.48 11.64 -1.60
C PRO A 58 -7.07 11.53 -3.08
N VAL A 59 -7.67 10.58 -3.79
CA VAL A 59 -7.50 10.37 -5.23
C VAL A 59 -8.71 10.96 -5.94
N TRP A 60 -8.46 11.88 -6.88
CA TRP A 60 -9.48 12.65 -7.60
C TRP A 60 -9.57 12.17 -9.05
N ALA A 61 -10.78 12.15 -9.61
CA ALA A 61 -11.03 11.87 -11.02
C ALA A 61 -11.60 13.11 -11.72
N LYS A 62 -11.24 13.28 -13.00
CA LYS A 62 -11.74 14.41 -13.81
C LYS A 62 -13.26 14.35 -13.91
N GLY A 63 -13.94 15.45 -13.53
CA GLY A 63 -15.40 15.54 -13.57
C GLY A 63 -16.10 15.14 -12.27
N PHE A 64 -15.37 14.96 -11.18
CA PHE A 64 -15.92 14.73 -9.84
C PHE A 64 -15.47 15.83 -8.88
N ASP A 65 -16.40 16.36 -8.10
CA ASP A 65 -16.15 17.39 -7.08
C ASP A 65 -15.73 16.79 -5.72
N GLU A 66 -15.71 15.46 -5.61
CA GLU A 66 -15.36 14.70 -4.41
C GLU A 66 -14.35 13.57 -4.76
N PRO A 67 -13.52 13.12 -3.80
CA PRO A 67 -12.53 12.09 -4.06
C PRO A 67 -13.18 10.74 -4.35
N VAL A 68 -12.73 10.09 -5.42
CA VAL A 68 -13.21 8.78 -5.86
C VAL A 68 -12.59 7.63 -5.07
N ARG A 69 -11.43 7.85 -4.44
CA ARG A 69 -10.76 6.87 -3.58
C ARG A 69 -9.91 7.58 -2.53
N VAL A 70 -9.76 6.95 -1.37
CA VAL A 70 -8.81 7.39 -0.34
C VAL A 70 -7.75 6.31 -0.17
N THR A 71 -6.48 6.73 -0.23
CA THR A 71 -5.32 5.92 0.13
C THR A 71 -4.60 6.53 1.33
N TYR A 72 -3.72 5.75 1.96
CA TYR A 72 -3.05 6.09 3.20
C TYR A 72 -1.55 5.91 3.05
N ASP A 73 -0.80 6.95 3.39
CA ASP A 73 0.65 6.86 3.56
C ASP A 73 0.96 6.52 5.02
N VAL A 74 1.79 5.51 5.21
CA VAL A 74 2.21 4.98 6.52
C VAL A 74 3.74 4.94 6.66
N GLY A 75 4.49 5.63 5.78
CA GLY A 75 5.94 5.71 5.84
C GLY A 75 6.69 4.48 5.29
N LEU A 76 5.98 3.53 4.66
CA LEU A 76 6.57 2.30 4.12
C LEU A 76 6.89 2.38 2.61
N GLY A 77 7.04 3.60 2.08
CA GLY A 77 7.46 3.84 0.69
C GLY A 77 6.39 3.58 -0.38
N ARG A 78 5.14 3.31 0.00
CA ARG A 78 3.97 3.29 -0.88
C ARG A 78 2.71 3.69 -0.13
N GLU A 79 1.67 4.03 -0.88
CA GLU A 79 0.33 4.23 -0.34
C GLU A 79 -0.43 2.89 -0.24
N PHE A 80 -1.30 2.79 0.76
CA PHE A 80 -2.11 1.61 1.07
C PHE A 80 -3.60 1.95 0.99
N ALA A 81 -4.43 1.00 0.54
CA ALA A 81 -5.88 1.14 0.58
C ALA A 81 -6.45 0.77 1.95
N ALA A 82 -7.67 1.24 2.26
CA ALA A 82 -8.31 0.98 3.56
C ALA A 82 -8.44 -0.53 3.89
N HIS A 83 -8.62 -1.40 2.89
CA HIS A 83 -8.77 -2.83 3.10
C HIS A 83 -7.45 -3.55 3.43
N GLU A 84 -6.31 -2.91 3.20
CA GLU A 84 -4.98 -3.46 3.55
C GLU A 84 -4.57 -3.12 4.99
N LEU A 85 -5.41 -2.35 5.70
CA LEU A 85 -5.11 -1.80 7.03
C LEU A 85 -6.16 -2.29 8.04
N LYS A 86 -5.72 -2.63 9.26
CA LYS A 86 -6.61 -2.98 10.38
C LYS A 86 -6.37 -2.03 11.55
N PRO A 87 -7.44 -1.53 12.21
CA PRO A 87 -7.29 -0.69 13.41
C PRO A 87 -6.78 -1.53 14.59
N GLU A 88 -6.13 -0.88 15.55
CA GLU A 88 -5.56 -1.52 16.75
C GLU A 88 -6.57 -2.41 17.50
N ASP A 89 -7.82 -1.96 17.62
CA ASP A 89 -8.89 -2.68 18.34
C ASP A 89 -9.45 -3.92 17.63
N ARG A 90 -9.14 -4.12 16.33
CA ARG A 90 -9.66 -5.26 15.54
C ARG A 90 -8.60 -6.31 15.22
N VAL A 91 -7.42 -6.20 15.81
CA VAL A 91 -6.43 -7.27 15.73
C VAL A 91 -6.74 -8.25 16.86
N ASP A 92 -7.56 -9.27 16.55
CA ASP A 92 -7.62 -10.46 17.39
C ASP A 92 -6.17 -10.90 17.64
N GLY A 93 -5.78 -11.04 18.91
CA GLY A 93 -4.41 -11.17 19.42
C GLY A 93 -3.64 -12.42 18.97
N GLY A 94 -3.98 -13.00 17.84
CA GLY A 94 -3.31 -14.08 17.15
C GLY A 94 -3.44 -13.90 15.64
N ALA A 95 -3.03 -12.73 15.12
CA ALA A 95 -2.74 -12.63 13.69
C ALA A 95 -1.57 -13.58 13.40
N ASP A 96 -1.95 -14.79 13.03
CA ASP A 96 -1.11 -15.95 12.82
C ASP A 96 -0.05 -15.59 11.78
N ALA A 97 1.12 -15.18 12.26
CA ALA A 97 2.32 -14.98 11.44
C ALA A 97 2.64 -16.24 10.61
N ALA A 98 2.06 -17.40 10.96
CA ALA A 98 2.12 -18.62 10.20
C ALA A 98 1.37 -18.59 8.84
N THR A 99 0.57 -17.57 8.51
CA THR A 99 -0.29 -17.61 7.30
C THR A 99 0.01 -16.54 6.24
N ALA A 100 0.96 -15.63 6.45
CA ALA A 100 1.38 -14.71 5.38
C ALA A 100 2.16 -15.49 4.31
N ASN A 101 1.44 -16.03 3.33
CA ASN A 101 2.00 -16.79 2.21
C ASN A 101 2.46 -15.82 1.11
N TRP A 102 3.61 -15.17 1.34
CA TRP A 102 4.24 -14.36 0.32
C TRP A 102 4.65 -15.25 -0.87
N ARG A 103 4.32 -14.82 -2.08
CA ARG A 103 4.54 -15.61 -3.29
C ARG A 103 5.56 -14.93 -4.18
N ILE A 104 6.32 -15.74 -4.93
CA ILE A 104 7.20 -15.25 -5.98
C ILE A 104 6.48 -15.38 -7.31
N LEU A 105 6.20 -14.25 -7.94
CA LEU A 105 5.71 -14.18 -9.31
C LEU A 105 6.85 -13.80 -10.25
N ARG A 106 6.60 -13.97 -11.55
CA ARG A 106 7.52 -13.51 -12.60
C ARG A 106 6.88 -12.40 -13.40
N ALA A 107 7.57 -11.27 -13.48
CA ALA A 107 7.20 -10.17 -14.34
C ALA A 107 8.05 -10.19 -15.62
N ARG A 108 7.46 -9.81 -16.75
CA ARG A 108 8.19 -9.66 -18.01
C ARG A 108 9.10 -8.42 -17.97
N ASN A 109 10.33 -8.58 -18.43
CA ASN A 109 11.22 -7.46 -18.68
C ASN A 109 10.73 -6.72 -19.94
N LYS A 110 10.49 -5.41 -19.81
CA LYS A 110 10.02 -4.56 -20.92
C LYS A 110 11.17 -4.04 -21.79
N TRP A 111 12.40 -4.11 -21.29
CA TRP A 111 13.56 -3.42 -21.86
C TRP A 111 14.61 -4.36 -22.45
N GLN A 112 14.56 -5.65 -22.12
CA GLN A 112 15.45 -6.68 -22.66
C GLN A 112 14.63 -7.85 -23.20
N GLN A 113 15.04 -8.38 -24.35
CA GLN A 113 14.42 -9.59 -24.90
C GLN A 113 15.05 -10.84 -24.28
N GLU A 114 14.34 -11.97 -24.37
CA GLU A 114 14.85 -13.27 -23.90
C GLU A 114 16.19 -13.65 -24.53
N SER A 115 16.40 -13.28 -25.81
CA SER A 115 17.65 -13.50 -26.54
C SER A 115 18.85 -12.78 -25.93
N ASP A 116 18.62 -11.62 -25.30
CA ASP A 116 19.69 -10.77 -24.76
C ASP A 116 20.17 -11.25 -23.39
N CYS A 117 19.40 -12.14 -22.76
CA CYS A 117 19.59 -12.57 -21.38
C CYS A 117 19.52 -14.09 -21.19
N LEU A 118 20.00 -14.85 -22.19
CA LEU A 118 20.04 -16.32 -22.15
C LEU A 118 20.86 -16.91 -20.99
N HIS A 119 21.74 -16.11 -20.40
CA HIS A 119 22.55 -16.48 -19.23
C HIS A 119 21.76 -16.38 -17.91
N HIS A 120 20.57 -15.79 -17.92
CA HIS A 120 19.68 -15.74 -16.76
C HIS A 120 19.06 -17.12 -16.52
N PRO A 121 18.80 -17.51 -15.25
CA PRO A 121 18.03 -18.72 -14.93
C PRO A 121 16.63 -18.70 -15.56
N TYR A 122 16.05 -17.50 -15.70
CA TYR A 122 14.75 -17.27 -16.32
C TYR A 122 14.85 -16.06 -17.27
N PRO A 123 15.24 -16.28 -18.54
CA PRO A 123 15.39 -15.21 -19.52
C PRO A 123 14.07 -14.42 -19.73
N GLY A 124 14.19 -13.13 -20.02
CA GLY A 124 13.07 -12.22 -20.31
C GLY A 124 12.14 -11.91 -19.13
N THR A 125 12.43 -12.44 -17.94
CA THR A 125 11.62 -12.22 -16.74
C THR A 125 12.49 -11.90 -15.51
N TYR A 126 11.87 -11.36 -14.47
CA TYR A 126 12.50 -11.14 -13.17
C TYR A 126 11.53 -11.47 -12.03
N PRO A 127 12.04 -11.88 -10.85
CA PRO A 127 11.19 -12.25 -9.73
C PRO A 127 10.55 -11.01 -9.09
N VAL A 128 9.30 -11.18 -8.65
CA VAL A 128 8.53 -10.20 -7.89
C VAL A 128 7.95 -10.92 -6.69
N VAL A 129 8.24 -10.46 -5.48
CA VAL A 129 7.63 -11.04 -4.27
C VAL A 129 6.36 -10.26 -3.98
N VAL A 130 5.21 -10.93 -4.07
CA VAL A 130 3.90 -10.36 -3.75
C VAL A 130 3.52 -10.73 -2.33
N THR A 131 3.02 -9.75 -1.60
CA THR A 131 2.66 -9.90 -0.18
C THR A 131 1.16 -9.74 0.06
N ASP A 132 0.41 -9.36 -0.97
CA ASP A 132 -1.06 -9.22 -0.95
C ASP A 132 -1.75 -10.43 -1.61
N PRO A 133 -2.96 -10.82 -1.16
CA PRO A 133 -3.75 -11.89 -1.79
C PRO A 133 -4.07 -11.65 -3.28
N ASN A 134 -4.26 -10.40 -3.70
CA ASN A 134 -4.61 -10.04 -5.08
C ASN A 134 -3.39 -9.82 -5.99
N ASP A 135 -2.19 -10.21 -5.53
CA ASP A 135 -0.92 -10.02 -6.26
C ASP A 135 -0.56 -8.54 -6.49
N TRP A 136 -1.10 -7.64 -5.67
CA TRP A 136 -0.84 -6.22 -5.74
C TRP A 136 0.33 -5.82 -4.84
N GLY A 137 1.20 -4.94 -5.34
CA GLY A 137 2.35 -4.45 -4.59
C GLY A 137 3.47 -5.49 -4.42
N GLY A 138 4.26 -5.32 -3.36
CA GLY A 138 5.36 -6.20 -2.99
C GLY A 138 6.76 -5.75 -3.45
N TRP A 139 7.76 -6.59 -3.20
CA TRP A 139 9.17 -6.31 -3.49
C TRP A 139 9.50 -6.61 -4.96
N ARG A 140 10.25 -5.69 -5.58
CA ARG A 140 10.66 -5.78 -6.99
C ARG A 140 12.13 -5.41 -7.11
N THR A 141 12.84 -6.12 -7.97
CA THR A 141 14.21 -5.77 -8.34
C THR A 141 14.21 -4.97 -9.64
N PRO A 142 14.95 -3.86 -9.73
CA PRO A 142 15.21 -3.18 -11.00
C PRO A 142 15.85 -4.13 -12.02
N GLY A 143 15.46 -4.04 -13.30
CA GLY A 143 15.98 -4.93 -14.35
C GLY A 143 17.50 -4.94 -14.46
N ALA A 144 18.15 -3.77 -14.31
CA ALA A 144 19.60 -3.64 -14.33
C ALA A 144 20.31 -4.36 -13.16
N GLU A 145 19.67 -4.45 -12.00
CA GLU A 145 20.21 -5.20 -10.86
C GLU A 145 20.06 -6.71 -11.06
N TYR A 146 18.96 -7.14 -11.66
CA TYR A 146 18.75 -8.54 -12.03
C TYR A 146 19.77 -9.02 -13.05
N ASP A 147 20.03 -8.22 -14.09
CA ASP A 147 21.02 -8.52 -15.14
C ASP A 147 22.44 -8.70 -14.59
N ARG A 148 22.80 -7.95 -13.55
CA ARG A 148 24.13 -8.02 -12.93
C ARG A 148 24.41 -9.34 -12.22
N ASP A 149 23.45 -9.86 -11.45
CA ASP A 149 23.58 -11.16 -10.76
C ASP A 149 22.21 -11.83 -10.57
N PRO A 150 21.70 -12.52 -11.60
CA PRO A 150 20.36 -13.11 -11.56
C PRO A 150 20.22 -14.16 -10.45
N ARG A 151 21.26 -14.93 -10.18
CA ARG A 151 21.21 -16.03 -9.20
C ARG A 151 21.11 -15.50 -7.78
N LYS A 152 21.84 -14.44 -7.46
CA LYS A 152 21.76 -13.76 -6.16
C LYS A 152 20.36 -13.17 -5.95
N ILE A 153 19.79 -12.54 -6.96
CA ILE A 153 18.45 -11.96 -6.87
C ILE A 153 17.36 -13.05 -6.71
N GLU A 154 17.47 -14.17 -7.42
CA GLU A 154 16.55 -15.32 -7.24
C GLU A 154 16.66 -15.96 -5.85
N PHE A 155 17.85 -15.96 -5.24
CA PHE A 155 18.01 -16.36 -3.85
C PHE A 155 17.36 -15.35 -2.90
N GLN A 156 17.60 -14.05 -3.10
CA GLN A 156 17.02 -13.00 -2.28
C GLN A 156 15.48 -13.00 -2.34
N ALA A 157 14.89 -13.20 -3.52
CA ALA A 157 13.44 -13.31 -3.68
C ALA A 157 12.86 -14.46 -2.85
N ARG A 158 13.55 -15.62 -2.83
CA ARG A 158 13.17 -16.79 -2.01
C ARG A 158 13.32 -16.52 -0.52
N LEU A 159 14.39 -15.83 -0.11
CA LEU A 159 14.58 -15.45 1.29
C LEU A 159 13.47 -14.50 1.77
N ILE A 160 13.14 -13.48 0.97
CA ILE A 160 12.07 -12.53 1.29
C ILE A 160 10.74 -13.29 1.36
N ALA A 161 10.39 -14.09 0.36
CA ALA A 161 9.13 -14.86 0.37
C ALA A 161 9.01 -15.81 1.57
N ALA A 162 10.12 -16.35 2.07
CA ALA A 162 10.15 -17.20 3.26
C ALA A 162 10.16 -16.42 4.59
N ALA A 163 10.30 -15.09 4.57
CA ALA A 163 10.49 -14.29 5.77
C ALA A 163 9.36 -14.45 6.81
N PRO A 164 8.06 -14.50 6.44
CA PRO A 164 7.01 -14.72 7.44
C PRO A 164 7.12 -16.06 8.16
N GLN A 165 7.48 -17.12 7.43
CA GLN A 165 7.68 -18.46 8.01
C GLN A 165 8.89 -18.48 8.94
N LEU A 166 9.99 -17.82 8.55
CA LEU A 166 11.18 -17.69 9.39
C LEU A 166 10.91 -16.87 10.66
N HIS A 167 10.11 -15.80 10.55
CA HIS A 167 9.69 -14.98 11.67
C HIS A 167 8.80 -15.77 12.65
N ALA A 168 7.80 -16.51 12.14
CA ALA A 168 6.97 -17.38 12.96
C ALA A 168 7.80 -18.45 13.70
N LEU A 169 8.76 -19.08 13.01
CA LEU A 169 9.68 -20.03 13.64
C LEU A 169 10.53 -19.37 14.73
N ALA A 170 11.06 -18.17 14.49
CA ALA A 170 11.84 -17.43 15.48
C ALA A 170 11.02 -17.12 16.74
N ARG A 171 9.75 -16.73 16.58
CA ARG A 171 8.83 -16.51 17.70
C ARG A 171 8.58 -17.77 18.52
N GLN A 172 8.33 -18.91 17.86
CA GLN A 172 8.16 -20.19 18.55
C GLN A 172 9.41 -20.58 19.36
N LEU A 173 10.61 -20.30 18.86
CA LEU A 173 11.85 -20.53 19.61
C LEU A 173 11.99 -19.62 20.83
N VAL A 174 11.55 -18.37 20.73
CA VAL A 174 11.53 -17.42 21.86
C VAL A 174 10.54 -17.88 22.92
N GLU A 175 9.33 -18.25 22.52
CA GLU A 175 8.27 -18.76 23.41
C GLU A 175 8.72 -20.04 24.12
N LEU A 176 9.29 -21.00 23.39
CA LEU A 176 9.82 -22.24 23.96
C LEU A 176 10.87 -22.00 25.04
N ALA A 177 11.79 -21.05 24.82
CA ALA A 177 12.81 -20.70 25.80
C ALA A 177 12.26 -19.95 27.02
N ALA A 178 11.14 -19.24 26.86
CA ALA A 178 10.49 -18.47 27.92
C ALA A 178 9.59 -19.34 28.81
N ASP A 179 8.92 -20.35 28.24
CA ASP A 179 8.02 -21.26 28.96
C ASP A 179 8.76 -22.26 29.86
N HIS A 180 10.03 -22.55 29.53
CA HIS A 180 10.87 -23.52 30.24
C HIS A 180 12.27 -22.95 30.56
N PRO A 181 12.37 -21.86 31.33
CA PRO A 181 13.64 -21.13 31.49
C PRO A 181 14.72 -21.92 32.23
N GLU A 182 14.34 -22.82 33.15
CA GLU A 182 15.26 -23.71 33.88
C GLU A 182 15.78 -24.89 33.06
N ASP A 183 15.04 -25.31 32.03
CA ASP A 183 15.36 -26.47 31.19
C ASP A 183 15.99 -26.07 29.85
N ALA A 184 15.93 -24.79 29.48
CA ALA A 184 16.45 -24.29 28.21
C ALA A 184 17.99 -24.31 28.19
N PRO A 185 18.62 -24.97 27.20
CA PRO A 185 20.08 -24.93 27.04
C PRO A 185 20.58 -23.48 26.87
N PRO A 186 21.74 -23.10 27.45
CA PRO A 186 22.24 -21.72 27.34
C PRO A 186 22.39 -21.22 25.89
N ALA A 187 22.71 -22.11 24.95
CA ALA A 187 22.77 -21.78 23.53
C ALA A 187 21.39 -21.42 22.94
N LEU A 188 20.32 -22.09 23.38
CA LEU A 188 18.96 -21.79 22.96
C LEU A 188 18.51 -20.43 23.52
N VAL A 189 18.80 -20.16 24.79
CA VAL A 189 18.51 -18.86 25.43
C VAL A 189 19.21 -17.72 24.69
N ALA A 190 20.49 -17.88 24.32
CA ALA A 190 21.21 -16.88 23.54
C ALA A 190 20.62 -16.67 22.14
N LEU A 191 20.13 -17.72 21.48
CA LEU A 191 19.45 -17.60 20.19
C LEU A 191 18.09 -16.89 20.33
N ALA A 192 17.31 -17.22 21.36
CA ALA A 192 16.04 -16.56 21.66
C ALA A 192 16.26 -15.05 21.90
N GLN A 193 17.25 -14.66 22.71
CA GLN A 193 17.58 -13.25 22.95
C GLN A 193 17.92 -12.50 21.65
N ARG A 194 18.66 -13.14 20.74
CA ARG A 194 18.99 -12.57 19.42
C ARG A 194 17.75 -12.45 18.54
N ALA A 195 16.89 -13.46 18.53
CA ALA A 195 15.61 -13.40 17.83
C ALA A 195 14.75 -12.24 18.36
N SER A 196 14.60 -12.10 19.68
CA SER A 196 13.87 -10.99 20.30
C SER A 196 14.46 -9.61 19.99
N ALA A 197 15.77 -9.49 19.76
CA ALA A 197 16.38 -8.24 19.32
C ALA A 197 15.99 -7.90 17.86
N ILE A 198 15.97 -8.90 16.98
CA ILE A 198 15.49 -8.73 15.60
C ILE A 198 14.01 -8.34 15.60
N GLU A 199 13.16 -9.04 16.37
CA GLU A 199 11.73 -8.72 16.52
C GLU A 199 11.51 -7.27 16.90
N ARG A 200 12.24 -6.76 17.90
CA ARG A 200 12.16 -5.35 18.30
C ARG A 200 12.51 -4.41 17.15
N SER A 201 13.61 -4.68 16.43
CA SER A 201 14.01 -3.86 15.28
C SER A 201 12.98 -3.86 14.14
N LEU A 202 12.22 -4.94 13.96
CA LEU A 202 11.15 -5.00 12.94
C LEU A 202 9.93 -4.16 13.33
N HIS A 203 9.69 -3.97 14.63
CA HIS A 203 8.57 -3.18 15.14
C HIS A 203 8.92 -1.71 15.41
N GLU A 204 10.21 -1.35 15.38
CA GLU A 204 10.65 0.03 15.42
C GLU A 204 10.24 0.74 14.11
N VAL A 205 9.19 1.55 14.18
CA VAL A 205 8.82 2.46 13.09
C VAL A 205 9.80 3.63 13.11
N PRO A 206 10.57 3.89 12.03
CA PRO A 206 11.41 5.07 11.95
C PRO A 206 10.55 6.32 12.15
N ALA A 207 10.91 7.18 13.10
CA ALA A 207 10.22 8.45 13.27
C ALA A 207 10.43 9.29 12.00
N ALA A 208 9.35 9.80 11.41
CA ALA A 208 9.45 10.75 10.30
C ALA A 208 10.31 11.95 10.74
N GLU A 209 11.42 12.20 10.05
CA GLU A 209 12.20 13.41 10.26
C GLU A 209 11.32 14.62 9.96
N VAL A 210 11.01 15.40 10.99
CA VAL A 210 10.29 16.67 10.86
C VAL A 210 11.23 17.63 10.13
N ALA A 211 11.04 17.78 8.83
CA ALA A 211 11.72 18.82 8.06
C ALA A 211 11.42 20.19 8.70
N PRO A 212 12.42 21.01 9.04
CA PRO A 212 12.19 22.32 9.65
C PRO A 212 11.35 23.16 8.69
N SER A 213 10.19 23.65 9.15
CA SER A 213 9.33 24.52 8.35
C SER A 213 10.14 25.75 7.94
N ALA A 214 10.32 25.93 6.64
CA ALA A 214 10.84 27.18 6.11
C ALA A 214 9.95 28.31 6.60
N VAL A 215 10.51 29.17 7.44
CA VAL A 215 9.89 30.41 7.89
C VAL A 215 9.66 31.26 6.64
N GLU A 216 8.40 31.48 6.28
CA GLU A 216 8.04 32.46 5.25
C GLU A 216 8.45 33.85 5.77
N ALA A 217 9.45 34.43 5.13
CA ALA A 217 9.72 35.86 5.19
C ALA A 217 8.93 36.52 4.05
N GLY A 218 7.89 37.27 4.42
CA GLY A 218 7.11 38.17 3.57
C GLY A 218 6.60 39.34 4.39
#